data_AF-A0A661GAC3-F1
#
_entry.id   AF-A0A661GAC3-F1
#
_cell.length_a   1.000
_cell.length_b   1.000
_cell.length_c   1.000
_cell.angle_alpha   90.00
_cell.angle_beta   90.00
_cell.angle_gamma   90.00
#
_symmetry.space_group_name_H-M   'P 1'
#
loop_
_entity.id
_entity.type
_entity.pdbx_description
1 polymer ?
#
loop_
_entity_poly.entity_id
_entity_poly.type
_entity_poly.pdbx_seq_one_letter_code
_entity_poly.pdbx_strand_id
1 'polypeptide(L)'
;MGWLGKIFGRHTAAQKNRENPVMRATVQKSAEIYAQIPLTEFISEEERSQLSRQLYLEINSICNAADPVATCRERLATAMLKMASYQVLMIPLPPENDPSGLRSQPGITGELKEHLVQLSERNGDLRSEIRKKAETADFDLIWQVVQQSYWKAYWIVETFNAARIALDDFNEAIDWYKPFMHAACANYEHIYRRDLEMPPAFGSEMAQLAANAYSLYTDIILSGATDPDAEWRDYHKDSDIPVPVFTAGSSVSANQPANAVQTDS
;
A
#
# COMPACT_ATOMS: atom_id res chain seq x y z
N MET A 1 4.50 -29.62 -9.01
CA MET A 1 4.61 -28.47 -9.94
C MET A 1 3.45 -27.53 -9.67
N GLY A 2 3.71 -26.37 -9.04
CA GLY A 2 2.68 -25.43 -8.61
C GLY A 2 1.93 -24.76 -9.77
N TRP A 3 0.72 -24.29 -9.50
CA TRP A 3 -0.22 -23.66 -10.46
C TRP A 3 0.41 -22.52 -11.28
N LEU A 4 1.35 -21.75 -10.70
CA LEU A 4 2.14 -20.74 -11.43
C LEU A 4 2.87 -21.32 -12.65
N GLY A 5 3.34 -22.56 -12.60
CA GLY A 5 4.08 -23.19 -13.70
C GLY A 5 3.25 -23.46 -14.97
N LYS A 6 1.92 -23.52 -14.87
CA LYS A 6 1.03 -23.82 -16.00
C LYS A 6 0.62 -22.59 -16.82
N ILE A 7 0.79 -21.38 -16.28
CA ILE A 7 0.43 -20.11 -16.98
C ILE A 7 1.52 -19.68 -18.00
N PHE A 8 2.75 -20.21 -17.89
CA PHE A 8 3.92 -19.69 -18.63
C PHE A 8 4.41 -20.57 -19.79
N GLY A 9 3.56 -20.83 -20.80
CA GLY A 9 3.91 -21.66 -21.97
C GLY A 9 4.11 -20.90 -23.29
N ARG A 10 5.38 -20.64 -23.68
CA ARG A 10 6.00 -20.77 -25.04
C ARG A 10 7.49 -20.35 -25.00
N HIS A 11 8.36 -21.12 -25.67
CA HIS A 11 9.71 -21.49 -25.22
C HIS A 11 10.93 -20.59 -25.54
N THR A 12 10.79 -19.29 -25.82
CA THR A 12 12.01 -18.43 -25.99
C THR A 12 11.93 -17.12 -25.22
N ALA A 13 10.87 -16.33 -25.38
CA ALA A 13 10.64 -15.13 -24.58
C ALA A 13 10.28 -15.47 -23.12
N ALA A 14 9.43 -16.48 -22.89
CA ALA A 14 9.09 -16.91 -21.53
C ALA A 14 10.30 -17.54 -20.79
N GLN A 15 11.27 -18.08 -21.53
CA GLN A 15 12.47 -18.67 -20.95
C GLN A 15 13.47 -17.59 -20.54
N LYS A 16 13.70 -16.58 -21.40
CA LYS A 16 14.47 -15.37 -21.04
C LYS A 16 13.83 -14.59 -19.88
N ASN A 17 12.51 -14.47 -19.84
CA ASN A 17 11.82 -13.80 -18.74
C ASN A 17 11.93 -14.55 -17.40
N ARG A 18 12.10 -15.88 -17.42
CA ARG A 18 12.34 -16.67 -16.20
C ARG A 18 13.75 -16.47 -15.63
N GLU A 19 14.68 -15.99 -16.45
CA GLU A 19 16.05 -15.67 -16.04
C GLU A 19 16.19 -14.22 -15.55
N ASN A 20 15.20 -13.36 -15.80
CA ASN A 20 15.21 -11.98 -15.32
C ASN A 20 15.13 -11.96 -13.77
N PRO A 21 16.11 -11.36 -13.07
CA PRO A 21 16.17 -11.38 -11.61
C PRO A 21 14.99 -10.66 -10.95
N VAL A 22 14.51 -9.56 -11.54
CA VAL A 22 13.34 -8.80 -11.09
C VAL A 22 12.10 -9.69 -11.16
N MET A 23 11.84 -10.29 -12.33
CA MET A 23 10.68 -11.17 -12.52
C MET A 23 10.69 -12.37 -11.56
N ARG A 24 11.87 -12.95 -11.31
CA ARG A 24 12.01 -14.06 -10.35
C ARG A 24 11.71 -13.62 -8.92
N ALA A 25 12.27 -12.49 -8.49
CA ALA A 25 12.05 -11.94 -7.15
C ALA A 25 10.58 -11.61 -6.92
N THR A 26 9.91 -10.99 -7.89
CA THR A 26 8.49 -10.61 -7.79
C THR A 26 7.58 -11.84 -7.77
N VAL A 27 7.82 -12.85 -8.61
CA VAL A 27 7.02 -14.08 -8.61
C VAL A 27 7.17 -14.82 -7.27
N GLN A 28 8.39 -14.91 -6.75
CA GLN A 28 8.65 -15.53 -5.45
C GLN A 28 7.93 -14.77 -4.32
N LYS A 29 8.17 -13.46 -4.18
CA LYS A 29 7.56 -12.64 -3.13
C LYS A 29 6.03 -12.63 -3.23
N SER A 30 5.50 -12.52 -4.45
CA SER A 30 4.06 -12.54 -4.70
C SER A 30 3.42 -13.84 -4.23
N ALA A 31 4.05 -15.00 -4.49
CA ALA A 31 3.59 -16.29 -4.01
C ALA A 31 3.68 -16.43 -2.48
N GLU A 32 4.80 -15.97 -1.89
CA GLU A 32 5.00 -15.96 -0.44
C GLU A 32 3.93 -15.13 0.29
N ILE A 33 3.70 -13.90 -0.16
CA ILE A 33 2.71 -13.00 0.45
C ILE A 33 1.30 -13.54 0.27
N TYR A 34 0.96 -14.02 -0.92
CA TYR A 34 -0.38 -14.55 -1.18
C TYR A 34 -0.71 -15.75 -0.28
N ALA A 35 0.28 -16.57 0.07
CA ALA A 35 0.10 -17.69 1.00
C ALA A 35 -0.09 -17.27 2.47
N GLN A 36 0.21 -16.02 2.82
CA GLN A 36 0.18 -15.50 4.20
C GLN A 36 -1.00 -14.57 4.49
N ILE A 37 -1.70 -14.10 3.46
CA ILE A 37 -2.82 -13.17 3.61
C ILE A 37 -4.16 -13.89 3.35
N PRO A 38 -5.26 -13.44 3.97
CA PRO A 38 -6.59 -14.07 3.81
C PRO A 38 -7.25 -13.75 2.46
N LEU A 39 -6.50 -13.33 1.43
CA LEU A 39 -7.07 -12.85 0.17
C LEU A 39 -7.91 -13.94 -0.53
N THR A 40 -7.57 -15.23 -0.36
CA THR A 40 -8.35 -16.37 -0.86
C THR A 40 -9.77 -16.44 -0.32
N GLU A 41 -10.05 -15.84 0.83
CA GLU A 41 -11.38 -15.79 1.43
C GLU A 41 -12.25 -14.71 0.79
N PHE A 42 -11.63 -13.70 0.16
CA PHE A 42 -12.31 -12.54 -0.39
C PHE A 42 -12.48 -12.56 -1.91
N ILE A 43 -11.74 -13.40 -2.65
CA ILE A 43 -11.77 -13.43 -4.11
C ILE A 43 -11.92 -14.83 -4.67
N SER A 44 -12.59 -14.94 -5.82
CA SER A 44 -12.68 -16.19 -6.56
C SER A 44 -11.34 -16.57 -7.19
N GLU A 45 -11.19 -17.85 -7.56
CA GLU A 45 -10.02 -18.31 -8.31
C GLU A 45 -9.88 -17.60 -9.68
N GLU A 46 -10.99 -17.27 -10.31
CA GLU A 46 -11.00 -16.51 -11.56
C GLU A 46 -10.44 -15.10 -11.34
N GLU A 47 -10.95 -14.38 -10.33
CA GLU A 47 -10.49 -13.04 -9.99
C GLU A 47 -9.01 -13.05 -9.59
N ARG A 48 -8.57 -14.05 -8.81
CA ARG A 48 -7.15 -14.28 -8.50
C ARG A 48 -6.31 -14.45 -9.76
N SER A 49 -6.79 -15.24 -10.72
CA SER A 49 -6.09 -15.49 -11.99
C SER A 49 -5.95 -14.21 -12.81
N GLN A 50 -7.00 -13.41 -12.86
CA GLN A 50 -7.01 -12.10 -13.54
C GLN A 50 -6.04 -11.13 -12.88
N LEU A 51 -6.06 -10.99 -11.55
CA LEU A 51 -5.13 -10.13 -10.81
C LEU A 51 -3.68 -10.58 -10.97
N SER A 52 -3.41 -11.89 -10.88
CA SER A 52 -2.06 -12.45 -11.07
C SER A 52 -1.53 -12.15 -12.48
N ARG A 53 -2.40 -12.29 -13.49
CA ARG A 53 -2.06 -11.99 -14.88
C ARG A 53 -1.77 -10.49 -15.07
N GLN A 54 -2.61 -9.63 -14.51
CA GLN A 54 -2.40 -8.17 -14.59
C GLN A 54 -1.07 -7.79 -13.93
N LEU A 55 -0.82 -8.26 -12.71
CA LEU A 55 0.41 -7.99 -11.98
C LEU A 55 1.65 -8.49 -12.76
N TYR A 56 1.58 -9.67 -13.37
CA TYR A 56 2.63 -10.16 -14.25
C TYR A 56 2.89 -9.23 -15.45
N LEU A 57 1.84 -8.73 -16.10
CA LEU A 57 1.98 -7.81 -17.23
C LEU A 57 2.60 -6.48 -16.79
N GLU A 58 2.22 -5.96 -15.62
CA GLU A 58 2.81 -4.74 -15.05
C GLU A 58 4.30 -4.93 -14.74
N ILE A 59 4.68 -6.03 -14.06
CA ILE A 59 6.10 -6.34 -13.82
C ILE A 59 6.87 -6.54 -15.12
N ASN A 60 6.27 -7.22 -16.10
CA ASN A 60 6.91 -7.38 -17.40
C ASN A 60 7.08 -6.02 -18.10
N SER A 61 6.16 -5.08 -17.92
CA SER A 61 6.32 -3.72 -18.46
C SER A 61 7.49 -2.99 -17.81
N ILE A 62 7.65 -3.08 -16.48
CA ILE A 62 8.80 -2.54 -15.73
C ILE A 62 10.11 -3.13 -16.28
N CYS A 63 10.17 -4.45 -16.44
CA CYS A 63 11.38 -5.14 -16.91
C CYS A 63 11.81 -4.74 -18.34
N ASN A 64 10.89 -4.22 -19.15
CA ASN A 64 11.13 -3.85 -20.55
C ASN A 64 11.08 -2.33 -20.77
N ALA A 65 10.97 -1.53 -19.71
CA ALA A 65 10.96 -0.08 -19.80
C ALA A 65 12.35 0.47 -20.15
N ALA A 66 12.39 1.68 -20.73
CA ALA A 66 13.64 2.39 -20.99
C ALA A 66 14.38 2.74 -19.68
N ASP A 67 13.60 3.10 -18.65
CA ASP A 67 14.07 3.27 -17.28
C ASP A 67 13.21 2.39 -16.35
N PRO A 68 13.68 1.16 -16.04
CA PRO A 68 12.98 0.25 -15.16
C PRO A 68 12.80 0.78 -13.73
N VAL A 69 13.77 1.55 -13.22
CA VAL A 69 13.73 2.09 -11.84
C VAL A 69 12.63 3.14 -11.74
N ALA A 70 12.65 4.15 -12.61
CA ALA A 70 11.62 5.19 -12.62
C ALA A 70 10.21 4.61 -12.83
N THR A 71 10.08 3.66 -13.76
CA THR A 71 8.80 2.97 -14.02
C THR A 71 8.34 2.17 -12.79
N CYS A 72 9.26 1.47 -12.10
CA CYS A 72 8.93 0.74 -10.89
C CYS A 72 8.49 1.67 -9.75
N ARG A 73 9.18 2.80 -9.56
CA ARG A 73 8.82 3.82 -8.56
C ARG A 73 7.42 4.37 -8.79
N GLU A 74 7.07 4.71 -10.03
CA GLU A 74 5.73 5.20 -10.39
C GLU A 74 4.63 4.20 -10.03
N ARG A 75 4.81 2.93 -10.43
CA ARG A 75 3.86 1.84 -10.15
C ARG A 75 3.74 1.57 -8.66
N LEU A 76 4.87 1.54 -7.96
CA LEU A 76 4.91 1.31 -6.52
C LEU A 76 4.25 2.46 -5.76
N ALA A 77 4.59 3.73 -6.07
CA ALA A 77 4.01 4.89 -5.41
C ALA A 77 2.49 4.92 -5.58
N THR A 78 2.00 4.66 -6.80
CA THR A 78 0.57 4.56 -7.10
C THR A 78 -0.10 3.44 -6.28
N ALA A 79 0.53 2.26 -6.21
CA ALA A 79 0.01 1.15 -5.43
C ALA A 79 0.01 1.44 -3.92
N MET A 80 1.03 2.12 -3.41
CA MET A 80 1.14 2.52 -2.00
C MET A 80 0.10 3.55 -1.62
N LEU A 81 -0.19 4.55 -2.47
CA LEU A 81 -1.28 5.49 -2.25
C LEU A 81 -2.63 4.75 -2.17
N LYS A 82 -2.88 3.81 -3.10
CA LYS A 82 -4.09 2.98 -3.07
C LYS A 82 -4.16 2.09 -1.82
N MET A 83 -3.04 1.54 -1.38
CA MET A 83 -2.99 0.76 -0.13
C MET A 83 -3.26 1.65 1.08
N ALA A 84 -2.61 2.81 1.16
CA ALA A 84 -2.76 3.77 2.27
C ALA A 84 -4.22 4.20 2.46
N SER A 85 -4.96 4.41 1.36
CA SER A 85 -6.38 4.75 1.42
C SER A 85 -7.24 3.68 2.10
N TYR A 86 -6.82 2.41 2.11
CA TYR A 86 -7.52 1.36 2.86
C TYR A 86 -6.84 1.04 4.19
N GLN A 87 -5.53 1.20 4.29
CA GLN A 87 -4.76 0.96 5.52
C GLN A 87 -5.32 1.80 6.68
N VAL A 88 -5.57 3.10 6.48
CA VAL A 88 -6.11 3.97 7.54
C VAL A 88 -7.50 3.55 8.03
N LEU A 89 -8.27 2.86 7.19
CA LEU A 89 -9.58 2.31 7.53
C LEU A 89 -9.49 0.96 8.27
N MET A 90 -8.33 0.30 8.19
CA MET A 90 -8.05 -1.00 8.79
C MET A 90 -7.36 -0.89 10.17
N ILE A 91 -6.82 0.28 10.51
CA ILE A 91 -6.14 0.51 11.79
C ILE A 91 -7.19 0.52 12.91
N PRO A 92 -7.06 -0.33 13.94
CA PRO A 92 -8.04 -0.39 15.02
C PRO A 92 -7.82 0.73 16.05
N LEU A 93 -8.78 0.93 16.95
CA LEU A 93 -8.64 1.81 18.12
C LEU A 93 -8.05 1.09 19.34
N PRO A 94 -7.41 1.82 20.28
CA PRO A 94 -7.05 1.24 21.57
C PRO A 94 -8.31 0.70 22.29
N PRO A 95 -8.21 -0.42 23.03
CA PRO A 95 -6.98 -1.14 23.40
C PRO A 95 -6.52 -2.20 22.38
N GLU A 96 -7.19 -2.33 21.23
CA GLU A 96 -6.85 -3.35 20.24
C GLU A 96 -5.44 -3.11 19.66
N ASN A 97 -4.70 -4.19 19.44
CA ASN A 97 -3.33 -4.13 18.95
C ASN A 97 -3.32 -3.57 17.51
N ASP A 98 -2.42 -2.63 17.22
CA ASP A 98 -2.16 -2.15 15.87
C ASP A 98 -0.87 -2.80 15.33
N PRO A 99 -0.98 -3.85 14.51
CA PRO A 99 0.18 -4.58 13.99
C PRO A 99 0.91 -3.82 12.89
N SER A 100 0.32 -2.79 12.30
CA SER A 100 1.04 -1.90 11.38
C SER A 100 2.00 -0.96 12.13
N GLY A 101 1.72 -0.68 13.40
CA GLY A 101 2.44 0.32 14.20
C GLY A 101 2.26 1.76 13.71
N LEU A 102 1.32 2.00 12.79
CA LEU A 102 1.08 3.32 12.20
C LEU A 102 0.26 4.22 13.12
N ARG A 103 -0.60 3.68 13.98
CA ARG A 103 -1.41 4.46 14.94
C ARG A 103 -0.58 5.28 15.91
N SER A 104 0.62 4.80 16.25
CA SER A 104 1.55 5.53 17.11
C SER A 104 2.35 6.61 16.38
N GLN A 105 2.20 6.71 15.05
CA GLN A 105 2.89 7.70 14.25
C GLN A 105 2.05 8.99 14.13
N PRO A 106 2.68 10.16 13.95
CA PRO A 106 1.96 11.41 13.82
C PRO A 106 0.93 11.39 12.69
N GLY A 107 -0.27 11.91 12.95
CA GLY A 107 -1.29 12.10 11.92
C GLY A 107 -2.13 10.88 11.57
N ILE A 108 -2.08 9.79 12.35
CA ILE A 108 -2.87 8.56 12.13
C ILE A 108 -3.49 8.14 13.45
N THR A 109 -4.83 8.10 13.56
CA THR A 109 -5.51 7.88 14.85
C THR A 109 -6.13 6.48 15.01
N GLY A 110 -6.54 5.85 13.91
CA GLY A 110 -7.32 4.61 13.92
C GLY A 110 -8.82 4.80 14.14
N GLU A 111 -9.32 6.04 14.25
CA GLU A 111 -10.74 6.34 14.50
C GLU A 111 -11.64 6.08 13.27
N LEU A 112 -11.08 6.09 12.05
CA LEU A 112 -11.87 6.09 10.82
C LEU A 112 -12.74 4.85 10.60
N LYS A 113 -12.35 3.70 11.17
CA LYS A 113 -13.12 2.45 11.06
C LYS A 113 -14.54 2.61 11.60
N GLU A 114 -14.72 3.38 12.68
CA GLU A 114 -16.03 3.62 13.31
C GLU A 114 -16.95 4.48 12.42
N HIS A 115 -16.39 5.18 11.44
CA HIS A 115 -17.10 6.09 10.54
C HIS A 115 -17.30 5.53 9.12
N LEU A 116 -17.00 4.24 8.89
CA LEU A 116 -17.01 3.64 7.55
C LEU A 116 -18.33 3.80 6.79
N VAL A 117 -19.48 3.68 7.46
CA VAL A 117 -20.79 3.86 6.81
C VAL A 117 -20.92 5.28 6.27
N GLN A 118 -20.69 6.28 7.11
CA GLN A 118 -20.75 7.70 6.72
C GLN A 118 -19.72 8.03 5.64
N LEU A 119 -18.51 7.48 5.76
CA LEU A 119 -17.45 7.69 4.79
C LEU A 119 -17.83 7.11 3.43
N SER A 120 -18.47 5.93 3.39
CA SER A 120 -18.91 5.28 2.15
C SER A 120 -19.97 6.08 1.37
N GLU A 121 -20.73 6.92 2.06
CA GLU A 121 -21.75 7.77 1.43
C GLU A 121 -21.11 9.02 0.79
N ARG A 122 -20.06 9.55 1.42
CA ARG A 122 -19.38 10.80 1.05
C ARG A 122 -18.22 10.59 0.08
N ASN A 123 -17.44 9.53 0.26
CA ASN A 123 -16.27 9.25 -0.56
C ASN A 123 -16.65 8.54 -1.87
N GLY A 124 -16.43 9.21 -3.00
CA GLY A 124 -16.82 8.72 -4.32
C GLY A 124 -16.19 7.38 -4.71
N ASP A 125 -14.92 7.17 -4.36
CA ASP A 125 -14.17 5.97 -4.72
C ASP A 125 -14.66 4.76 -3.93
N LEU A 126 -14.78 4.89 -2.59
CA LEU A 126 -15.30 3.82 -1.74
C LEU A 126 -16.74 3.44 -2.14
N ARG A 127 -17.59 4.45 -2.40
CA ARG A 127 -18.96 4.24 -2.90
C ARG A 127 -18.98 3.50 -4.23
N SER A 128 -18.06 3.82 -5.14
CA SER A 128 -17.95 3.15 -6.43
C SER A 128 -17.60 1.67 -6.28
N GLU A 129 -16.64 1.34 -5.40
CA GLU A 129 -16.28 -0.06 -5.11
C GLU A 129 -17.44 -0.84 -4.49
N ILE A 130 -18.17 -0.25 -3.56
CA ILE A 130 -19.36 -0.87 -2.95
C ILE A 130 -20.45 -1.13 -3.99
N ARG A 131 -20.71 -0.18 -4.88
CA ARG A 131 -21.73 -0.29 -5.94
C ARG A 131 -21.46 -1.40 -6.95
N LYS A 132 -20.21 -1.87 -7.08
CA LYS A 132 -19.89 -3.07 -7.89
C LYS A 132 -20.45 -4.35 -7.27
N LYS A 133 -20.82 -4.33 -5.98
CA LYS A 133 -21.31 -5.48 -5.22
C LYS A 133 -22.80 -5.37 -4.90
N ALA A 134 -23.27 -4.19 -4.46
CA ALA A 134 -24.68 -3.96 -4.11
C ALA A 134 -25.09 -2.49 -4.28
N GLU A 135 -26.39 -2.25 -4.50
CA GLU A 135 -26.95 -0.88 -4.59
C GLU A 135 -26.95 -0.16 -3.22
N THR A 136 -27.19 -0.92 -2.15
CA THR A 136 -27.14 -0.50 -0.76
C THR A 136 -26.22 -1.43 0.02
N ALA A 137 -25.49 -0.92 1.01
CA ALA A 137 -24.58 -1.73 1.82
C ALA A 137 -24.75 -1.44 3.31
N ASP A 138 -24.77 -2.50 4.10
CA ASP A 138 -24.59 -2.41 5.54
C ASP A 138 -23.10 -2.34 5.90
N PHE A 139 -22.81 -2.19 7.20
CA PHE A 139 -21.43 -2.13 7.68
C PHE A 139 -20.62 -3.36 7.28
N ASP A 140 -21.21 -4.56 7.37
CA ASP A 140 -20.50 -5.82 7.10
C ASP A 140 -20.05 -5.92 5.64
N LEU A 141 -20.91 -5.54 4.68
CA LEU A 141 -20.53 -5.48 3.27
C LEU A 141 -19.47 -4.41 3.01
N ILE A 142 -19.61 -3.21 3.62
CA ILE A 142 -18.61 -2.14 3.48
C ILE A 142 -17.26 -2.60 4.01
N TRP A 143 -17.26 -3.22 5.19
CA TRP A 143 -16.05 -3.76 5.82
C TRP A 143 -15.40 -4.84 4.97
N GLN A 144 -16.18 -5.78 4.42
CA GLN A 144 -15.69 -6.79 3.50
C GLN A 144 -15.03 -6.17 2.25
N VAL A 145 -15.63 -5.13 1.67
CA VAL A 145 -15.06 -4.40 0.51
C VAL A 145 -13.73 -3.72 0.87
N VAL A 146 -13.65 -3.10 2.06
CA VAL A 146 -12.41 -2.49 2.57
C VAL A 146 -11.33 -3.54 2.78
N GLN A 147 -11.64 -4.65 3.46
CA GLN A 147 -10.69 -5.74 3.69
C GLN A 147 -10.20 -6.35 2.36
N GLN A 148 -11.10 -6.67 1.44
CA GLN A 148 -10.76 -7.18 0.12
C GLN A 148 -9.84 -6.22 -0.63
N SER A 149 -10.15 -4.93 -0.63
CA SER A 149 -9.38 -3.91 -1.35
C SER A 149 -8.01 -3.69 -0.72
N TYR A 150 -7.95 -3.68 0.61
CA TYR A 150 -6.71 -3.61 1.38
C TYR A 150 -5.78 -4.78 1.05
N TRP A 151 -6.26 -6.03 1.14
CA TRP A 151 -5.41 -7.21 0.90
C TRP A 151 -4.92 -7.31 -0.54
N LYS A 152 -5.74 -6.89 -1.51
CA LYS A 152 -5.30 -6.78 -2.92
C LYS A 152 -4.18 -5.75 -3.06
N ALA A 153 -4.37 -4.55 -2.50
CA ALA A 153 -3.39 -3.48 -2.58
C ALA A 153 -2.08 -3.84 -1.88
N TYR A 154 -2.17 -4.45 -0.69
CA TYR A 154 -1.03 -5.00 0.06
C TYR A 154 -0.19 -5.97 -0.78
N TRP A 155 -0.86 -6.95 -1.40
CA TRP A 155 -0.18 -7.95 -2.23
C TRP A 155 0.54 -7.32 -3.43
N ILE A 156 -0.08 -6.33 -4.07
CA ILE A 156 0.50 -5.59 -5.20
C ILE A 156 1.70 -4.76 -4.75
N VAL A 157 1.57 -4.01 -3.64
CA VAL A 157 2.62 -3.17 -3.06
C VAL A 157 3.86 -4.00 -2.71
N GLU A 158 3.69 -5.12 -2.00
CA GLU A 158 4.81 -5.98 -1.63
C GLU A 158 5.47 -6.63 -2.85
N THR A 159 4.70 -6.91 -3.90
CA THR A 159 5.25 -7.42 -5.16
C THR A 159 6.08 -6.36 -5.88
N PHE A 160 5.59 -5.11 -5.98
CA PHE A 160 6.37 -4.02 -6.57
C PHE A 160 7.57 -3.64 -5.71
N ASN A 161 7.49 -3.74 -4.38
CA ASN A 161 8.63 -3.51 -3.50
C ASN A 161 9.74 -4.56 -3.73
N ALA A 162 9.38 -5.82 -3.99
CA ALA A 162 10.35 -6.83 -4.42
C ALA A 162 10.99 -6.51 -5.78
N ALA A 163 10.22 -5.94 -6.71
CA ALA A 163 10.77 -5.47 -7.99
C ALA A 163 11.80 -4.35 -7.77
N ARG A 164 11.44 -3.36 -6.94
CA ARG A 164 12.31 -2.23 -6.56
C ARG A 164 13.63 -2.71 -5.96
N ILE A 165 13.58 -3.60 -4.97
CA ILE A 165 14.76 -4.17 -4.33
C ILE A 165 15.62 -4.93 -5.36
N ALA A 166 15.00 -5.70 -6.26
CA ALA A 166 15.72 -6.44 -7.30
C ALA A 166 16.33 -5.54 -8.41
N LEU A 167 15.92 -4.27 -8.46
CA LEU A 167 16.50 -3.23 -9.33
C LEU A 167 17.59 -2.42 -8.61
N ASP A 168 17.99 -2.84 -7.40
CA ASP A 168 18.92 -2.12 -6.52
C ASP A 168 18.45 -0.69 -6.15
N ASP A 169 17.13 -0.42 -6.22
CA ASP A 169 16.53 0.85 -5.80
C ASP A 169 16.15 0.82 -4.31
N PHE A 170 17.10 0.43 -3.47
CA PHE A 170 16.93 0.26 -2.03
C PHE A 170 18.23 0.60 -1.29
N ASN A 171 18.09 1.23 -0.13
CA ASN A 171 19.21 1.54 0.76
C ASN A 171 18.88 1.03 2.18
N GLU A 172 19.73 0.13 2.69
CA GLU A 172 19.54 -0.51 4.00
C GLU A 172 19.56 0.47 5.17
N ALA A 173 20.32 1.56 5.05
CA ALA A 173 20.45 2.55 6.12
C ALA A 173 19.27 3.53 6.14
N ILE A 174 18.82 3.95 4.95
CA ILE A 174 17.78 4.97 4.76
C ILE A 174 16.90 4.53 3.58
N ASP A 175 15.72 3.98 3.86
CA ASP A 175 14.78 3.55 2.83
C ASP A 175 13.53 4.44 2.84
N TRP A 176 13.15 4.97 1.66
CA TRP A 176 11.99 5.83 1.49
C TRP A 176 10.66 5.10 1.59
N TYR A 177 10.65 3.76 1.43
CA TYR A 177 9.42 2.96 1.40
C TYR A 177 8.53 3.14 2.64
N LYS A 178 9.08 3.02 3.85
CA LYS A 178 8.28 3.15 5.09
C LYS A 178 7.87 4.60 5.38
N PRO A 179 8.78 5.60 5.32
CA PRO A 179 8.42 7.00 5.43
C PRO A 179 7.33 7.42 4.44
N PHE A 180 7.43 6.98 3.18
CA PHE A 180 6.42 7.28 2.18
C PHE A 180 5.07 6.62 2.48
N MET A 181 5.05 5.36 2.94
CA MET A 181 3.80 4.70 3.37
C MET A 181 3.12 5.46 4.51
N HIS A 182 3.89 5.93 5.50
CA HIS A 182 3.36 6.77 6.57
C HIS A 182 2.80 8.09 6.05
N ALA A 183 3.56 8.81 5.23
CA ALA A 183 3.13 10.07 4.62
C ALA A 183 1.81 9.89 3.85
N ALA A 184 1.72 8.82 3.05
CA ALA A 184 0.51 8.46 2.32
C ALA A 184 -0.66 8.19 3.28
N CYS A 185 -0.46 7.42 4.35
CA CYS A 185 -1.50 7.14 5.33
C CYS A 185 -1.96 8.39 6.06
N ALA A 186 -1.04 9.22 6.57
CA ALA A 186 -1.38 10.46 7.25
C ALA A 186 -2.13 11.45 6.33
N ASN A 187 -1.80 11.48 5.03
CA ASN A 187 -2.56 12.25 4.04
C ASN A 187 -3.99 11.70 3.84
N TYR A 188 -4.16 10.39 3.70
CA TYR A 188 -5.49 9.79 3.56
C TYR A 188 -6.34 9.91 4.84
N GLU A 189 -5.72 9.82 6.02
CA GLU A 189 -6.38 10.14 7.29
C GLU A 189 -6.95 11.57 7.23
N HIS A 190 -6.13 12.55 6.84
CA HIS A 190 -6.58 13.93 6.70
C HIS A 190 -7.74 14.10 5.70
N ILE A 191 -7.63 13.49 4.52
CA ILE A 191 -8.66 13.55 3.47
C ILE A 191 -9.99 13.00 4.00
N TYR A 192 -9.98 11.81 4.62
CA TYR A 192 -11.20 11.19 5.12
C TYR A 192 -11.80 11.94 6.30
N ARG A 193 -10.98 12.46 7.23
CA ARG A 193 -11.48 13.29 8.32
C ARG A 193 -12.14 14.57 7.80
N ARG A 194 -11.55 15.21 6.77
CA ARG A 194 -12.15 16.36 6.10
C ARG A 194 -13.49 15.99 5.45
N ASP A 195 -13.55 14.89 4.71
CA ASP A 195 -14.78 14.43 4.07
C ASP A 195 -15.88 14.10 5.12
N LEU A 196 -15.49 13.63 6.31
CA LEU A 196 -16.37 13.34 7.44
C LEU A 196 -16.66 14.57 8.33
N GLU A 197 -16.07 15.73 8.04
CA GLU A 197 -16.14 16.94 8.89
C GLU A 197 -15.65 16.71 10.33
N MET A 198 -14.72 15.77 10.51
CA MET A 198 -14.06 15.49 11.79
C MET A 198 -12.92 16.48 12.05
N PRO A 199 -12.59 16.77 13.33
CA PRO A 199 -11.37 17.51 13.65
C PRO A 199 -10.15 16.80 13.04
N PRO A 200 -9.18 17.51 12.43
CA PRO A 200 -8.00 16.88 11.84
C PRO A 200 -7.18 16.11 12.89
N ALA A 201 -6.43 15.09 12.44
CA ALA A 201 -5.54 14.33 13.31
C ALA A 201 -4.36 15.17 13.82
N PHE A 202 -3.98 16.19 13.03
CA PHE A 202 -3.13 17.29 13.45
C PHE A 202 -3.98 18.49 13.89
N GLY A 203 -3.39 19.49 14.54
CA GLY A 203 -4.04 20.81 14.64
C GLY A 203 -4.34 21.39 13.24
N SER A 204 -5.39 22.19 13.09
CA SER A 204 -5.92 22.61 11.77
C SER A 204 -4.88 23.26 10.84
N GLU A 205 -3.99 24.12 11.37
CA GLU A 205 -2.91 24.72 10.58
C GLU A 205 -1.88 23.69 10.13
N MET A 206 -1.50 22.79 11.03
CA MET A 206 -0.52 21.73 10.77
C MET A 206 -1.04 20.70 9.76
N ALA A 207 -2.35 20.41 9.77
CA ALA A 207 -2.95 19.43 8.88
C ALA A 207 -2.76 19.78 7.40
N GLN A 208 -2.95 21.06 7.05
CA GLN A 208 -2.77 21.53 5.67
C GLN A 208 -1.29 21.52 5.25
N LEU A 209 -0.38 21.92 6.16
CA LEU A 209 1.05 21.88 5.91
C LEU A 209 1.53 20.44 5.69
N ALA A 210 1.11 19.51 6.54
CA ALA A 210 1.43 18.09 6.42
C ALA A 210 0.89 17.49 5.11
N ALA A 211 -0.36 17.78 4.74
CA ALA A 211 -0.94 17.31 3.48
C ALA A 211 -0.15 17.77 2.24
N ASN A 212 0.29 19.03 2.24
CA ASN A 212 1.12 19.57 1.15
C ASN A 212 2.49 18.87 1.11
N ALA A 213 3.12 18.68 2.26
CA ALA A 213 4.42 18.00 2.36
C ALA A 213 4.33 16.54 1.90
N TYR A 214 3.31 15.81 2.30
CA TYR A 214 3.12 14.42 1.88
C TYR A 214 2.82 14.29 0.38
N SER A 215 2.15 15.28 -0.20
CA SER A 215 1.96 15.37 -1.66
C SER A 215 3.31 15.55 -2.37
N LEU A 216 4.16 16.47 -1.89
CA LEU A 216 5.50 16.71 -2.43
C LEU A 216 6.40 15.46 -2.34
N TYR A 217 6.23 14.61 -1.32
CA TYR A 217 6.99 13.36 -1.24
C TYR A 217 6.74 12.45 -2.47
N THR A 218 5.51 12.41 -2.97
CA THR A 218 5.20 11.67 -4.20
C THR A 218 5.99 12.25 -5.38
N ASP A 219 6.01 13.58 -5.53
CA ASP A 219 6.73 14.25 -6.62
C ASP A 219 8.24 13.98 -6.57
N ILE A 220 8.85 13.95 -5.38
CA ILE A 220 10.27 13.62 -5.18
C ILE A 220 10.58 12.17 -5.59
N ILE A 221 9.71 11.22 -5.26
CA ILE A 221 9.88 9.82 -5.68
C ILE A 221 9.83 9.70 -7.21
N LEU A 222 8.88 10.39 -7.82
CA LEU A 222 8.66 10.38 -9.28
C LEU A 222 9.71 11.16 -10.07
N SER A 223 10.37 12.15 -9.45
CA SER A 223 11.44 12.93 -10.10
C SER A 223 12.71 12.11 -10.36
N GLY A 224 12.84 10.93 -9.75
CA GLY A 224 14.04 10.11 -9.83
C GLY A 224 15.12 10.46 -8.81
N ALA A 225 14.76 11.13 -7.71
CA ALA A 225 15.69 11.46 -6.62
C ALA A 225 16.51 10.23 -6.17
N THR A 226 17.82 10.39 -5.99
CA THR A 226 18.69 9.28 -5.57
C THR A 226 18.32 8.77 -4.18
N ASP A 227 17.97 9.69 -3.27
CA ASP A 227 17.49 9.40 -1.92
C ASP A 227 16.23 10.24 -1.64
N PRO A 228 15.04 9.72 -2.00
CA PRO A 228 13.80 10.46 -1.84
C PRO A 228 13.50 10.87 -0.40
N ASP A 229 13.90 10.05 0.59
CA ASP A 229 13.64 10.36 2.01
C ASP A 229 14.53 11.48 2.51
N ALA A 230 15.83 11.44 2.17
CA ALA A 230 16.75 12.52 2.53
C ALA A 230 16.36 13.85 1.87
N GLU A 231 15.98 13.83 0.59
CA GLU A 231 15.57 15.04 -0.13
C GLU A 231 14.28 15.64 0.47
N TRP A 232 13.28 14.81 0.76
CA TRP A 232 12.05 15.26 1.39
C TRP A 232 12.29 15.86 2.78
N ARG A 233 13.16 15.22 3.59
CA ARG A 233 13.54 15.72 4.92
C ARG A 233 14.30 17.04 4.84
N ASP A 234 15.24 17.19 3.90
CA ASP A 234 15.99 18.44 3.74
C ASP A 234 15.06 19.60 3.32
N TYR A 235 14.10 19.33 2.44
CA TYR A 235 13.09 20.32 2.04
C TYR A 235 12.25 20.84 3.23
N HIS A 236 12.01 19.97 4.22
CA HIS A 236 11.16 20.25 5.37
C HIS A 236 11.91 20.46 6.70
N LYS A 237 13.25 20.56 6.69
CA LYS A 237 14.08 20.62 7.91
C LYS A 237 13.78 21.81 8.83
N ASP A 238 13.34 22.92 8.25
CA ASP A 238 12.99 24.16 8.97
C ASP A 238 11.47 24.28 9.20
N SER A 239 10.72 23.21 8.96
CA SER A 239 9.27 23.18 9.17
C SER A 239 8.92 22.41 10.44
N ASP A 240 7.79 22.78 11.06
CA ASP A 240 7.25 22.08 12.24
C ASP A 240 6.52 20.77 11.88
N ILE A 241 6.68 20.28 10.64
CA ILE A 241 5.94 19.11 10.14
C ILE A 241 6.40 17.88 10.92
N PRO A 242 5.48 17.14 11.56
CA PRO A 242 5.83 15.90 12.24
C PRO A 242 6.33 14.86 11.24
N VAL A 243 7.60 14.52 11.36
CA VAL A 243 8.25 13.50 10.54
C VAL A 243 8.22 12.17 11.29
N PRO A 244 7.82 11.05 10.66
CA PRO A 244 7.87 9.76 11.32
C PRO A 244 9.33 9.35 11.60
N VAL A 245 9.53 8.70 12.74
CA VAL A 245 10.83 8.15 13.15
C VAL A 245 10.80 6.64 12.94
N PHE A 246 11.37 6.19 11.83
CA PHE A 246 11.62 4.77 11.58
C PHE A 246 13.06 4.45 11.97
N THR A 247 13.28 3.69 13.05
CA THR A 247 14.63 3.29 13.43
C THR A 247 15.13 2.16 12.52
N ALA A 248 16.33 2.30 11.96
CA ALA A 248 16.99 1.21 11.25
C ALA A 248 17.10 0.00 12.18
N GLY A 249 16.59 -1.16 11.76
CA GLY A 249 16.62 -2.40 12.54
C GLY A 249 15.44 -2.65 13.47
N SER A 250 14.44 -1.76 13.58
CA SER A 250 13.15 -2.17 14.15
C SER A 250 12.44 -3.08 13.13
N SER A 251 12.70 -4.38 13.27
CA SER A 251 12.04 -5.47 12.57
C SER A 251 10.59 -5.66 13.02
N VAL A 252 9.93 -4.61 13.49
CA VAL A 252 8.48 -4.57 13.43
C VAL A 252 8.20 -4.50 11.93
N SER A 253 7.73 -5.62 11.39
CA SER A 253 7.14 -5.65 10.07
C SER A 253 6.00 -4.63 10.10
N ALA A 254 6.26 -3.37 9.75
CA ALA A 254 5.25 -2.29 9.73
C ALA A 254 4.10 -2.59 8.74
N ASN A 255 4.28 -3.66 7.96
CA ASN A 255 3.32 -4.24 7.04
C ASN A 255 2.88 -5.64 7.51
N GLN A 256 3.06 -6.02 8.79
CA GLN A 256 2.53 -7.29 9.25
C GLN A 256 1.00 -7.19 9.18
N PRO A 257 0.33 -8.08 8.44
CA PRO A 257 -1.11 -8.06 8.31
C PRO A 257 -1.77 -7.98 9.69
N ALA A 258 -2.78 -7.13 9.84
CA ALA A 258 -3.63 -7.22 11.03
C ALA A 258 -4.19 -8.62 11.14
N ASN A 259 -3.84 -9.29 12.24
CA ASN A 259 -3.98 -10.73 12.41
C ASN A 259 -5.27 -11.23 11.77
N ALA A 260 -5.13 -12.18 10.84
CA ALA A 260 -6.23 -13.01 10.41
C ALA A 260 -6.96 -13.51 11.66
N VAL A 261 -8.26 -13.28 11.70
CA VAL A 261 -9.17 -13.64 12.78
C VAL A 261 -8.81 -15.05 13.27
N GLN A 262 -8.43 -15.17 14.55
CA GLN A 262 -8.52 -16.46 15.22
C GLN A 262 -10.00 -16.81 15.25
N THR A 263 -10.44 -17.66 14.32
CA THR A 263 -11.73 -18.31 14.41
C THR A 263 -11.61 -19.32 15.54
N ASP A 264 -12.04 -18.92 16.74
CA ASP A 264 -12.27 -19.85 17.84
C ASP A 264 -13.22 -20.95 17.33
N SER A 265 -12.69 -22.16 17.22
CA SER A 265 -13.42 -23.40 16.93
C SER A 265 -13.60 -24.18 18.23
#